data_AF-A0A1Z4QSA6-F1
#
_entry.id   AF-A0A1Z4QSA6-F1
#
_cell.length_a   1.000
_cell.length_b   1.000
_cell.length_c   1.000
_cell.angle_alpha   90.00
_cell.angle_beta   90.00
_cell.angle_gamma   90.00
#
_symmetry.space_group_name_H-M   'P 1'
#
loop_
_entity.id
_entity.type
_entity.pdbx_description
1 polymer ?
#
loop_
_entity_poly.entity_id
_entity_poly.type
_entity_poly.pdbx_seq_one_letter_code
_entity_poly.pdbx_strand_id
1 'polypeptide(L)'
;MYRFKFPLLGCFLTASSIFTTFAPAKALDFSFSFTSFNQEVQQVGEFTFIPGTVTGRILDLADNTVDQAASKVIIDTYPGDIGVPGPGLVATAWGIPGRNVFSVSSGNITKAIFSVSSSESSIFCFGSGTKSNCGTDDNSLTANFITGKFVSNGGGFSGITFTNLDATPVPFSFADGSVAITFLGSFWGLNKLRQAISKKKALLPQ
;
A
#
# COMPACT_ATOMS: atom_id res chain seq x y z
N MET A 1 66.66 25.53 28.92
CA MET A 1 65.20 25.42 29.10
C MET A 1 64.52 25.81 27.79
N TYR A 2 64.06 24.85 26.99
CA TYR A 2 63.38 25.10 25.71
C TYR A 2 61.87 24.85 25.87
N ARG A 3 61.05 25.87 25.58
CA ARG A 3 59.58 25.78 25.61
C ARG A 3 59.05 25.43 24.22
N PHE A 4 58.53 24.21 24.05
CA PHE A 4 57.79 23.81 22.86
C PHE A 4 56.34 24.32 22.95
N LYS A 5 55.93 25.14 21.97
CA LYS A 5 54.53 25.56 21.77
C LYS A 5 53.90 24.61 20.75
N PHE A 6 52.88 23.85 21.16
CA PHE A 6 52.05 23.07 20.24
C PHE A 6 50.94 23.97 19.66
N PRO A 7 50.71 23.96 18.34
CA PRO A 7 49.57 24.65 17.75
C PRO A 7 48.29 23.83 17.97
N LEU A 8 47.29 24.50 18.54
CA LEU A 8 45.93 24.00 18.75
C LEU A 8 45.26 23.82 17.37
N LEU A 9 45.09 22.57 16.93
CA LEU A 9 44.42 22.25 15.68
C LEU A 9 42.90 22.23 15.93
N GLY A 10 42.22 23.31 15.57
CA GLY A 10 40.76 23.44 15.69
C GLY A 10 40.04 22.54 14.70
N CYS A 11 39.38 21.49 15.19
CA CYS A 11 38.44 20.67 14.43
C CYS A 11 37.13 21.46 14.23
N PHE A 12 36.90 21.95 13.00
CA PHE A 12 35.57 22.38 12.58
C PHE A 12 34.71 21.15 12.28
N LEU A 13 33.92 20.72 13.26
CA LEU A 13 32.80 19.80 13.05
C LEU A 13 31.66 20.58 12.41
N THR A 14 31.61 20.64 11.08
CA THR A 14 30.42 21.06 10.36
C THR A 14 29.37 19.95 10.50
N ALA A 15 28.51 20.08 11.50
CA ALA A 15 27.30 19.29 11.63
C ALA A 15 26.35 19.67 10.48
N SER A 16 26.44 18.94 9.37
CA SER A 16 25.44 19.02 8.31
C SER A 16 24.17 18.38 8.81
N SER A 17 23.29 19.18 9.40
CA SER A 17 21.91 18.80 9.72
C SER A 17 21.18 18.52 8.40
N ILE A 18 21.07 17.24 8.05
CA ILE A 18 20.18 16.81 6.97
C ILE A 18 18.76 17.01 7.50
N PHE A 19 18.18 18.18 7.24
CA PHE A 19 16.75 18.39 7.39
C PHE A 19 16.07 17.63 6.24
N THR A 20 15.79 16.35 6.45
CA THR A 20 14.83 15.62 5.64
C THR A 20 13.46 16.19 5.97
N THR A 21 12.94 17.08 5.13
CA THR A 21 11.52 17.42 5.14
C THR A 21 10.76 16.15 4.75
N PHE A 22 10.36 15.37 5.76
CA PHE A 22 9.38 14.32 5.58
C PHE A 22 8.06 15.01 5.25
N ALA A 23 7.79 15.21 3.96
CA ALA A 23 6.42 15.42 3.53
C ALA A 23 5.62 14.20 4.01
N PRO A 24 4.47 14.37 4.68
CA PRO A 24 3.62 13.24 5.02
C PRO A 24 3.36 12.45 3.74
N ALA A 25 3.68 11.15 3.77
CA ALA A 25 3.42 10.29 2.62
C ALA A 25 1.94 10.41 2.27
N LYS A 26 1.65 10.81 1.02
CA LYS A 26 0.28 10.89 0.52
C LYS A 26 -0.35 9.50 0.70
N ALA A 27 -1.55 9.45 1.29
CA ALA A 27 -2.28 8.20 1.36
C ALA A 27 -2.65 7.73 -0.07
N LEU A 28 -2.66 6.41 -0.24
CA LEU A 28 -2.99 5.69 -1.45
C LEU A 28 -4.42 5.17 -1.36
N ASP A 29 -5.16 5.43 -2.41
CA ASP A 29 -6.48 4.89 -2.67
C ASP A 29 -6.39 3.77 -3.71
N PHE A 30 -7.20 2.73 -3.52
CA PHE A 30 -7.25 1.58 -4.42
C PHE A 30 -8.69 1.32 -4.85
N SER A 31 -8.92 0.99 -6.11
CA SER A 31 -10.14 0.29 -6.51
C SER A 31 -9.93 -1.22 -6.43
N PHE A 32 -10.98 -1.97 -6.08
CA PHE A 32 -10.99 -3.43 -6.17
C PHE A 32 -12.11 -3.91 -7.08
N SER A 33 -11.92 -5.07 -7.69
CA SER A 33 -12.95 -5.78 -8.45
C SER A 33 -12.78 -7.29 -8.37
N PHE A 34 -13.89 -8.01 -8.19
CA PHE A 34 -13.95 -9.46 -8.39
C PHE A 34 -15.26 -9.85 -9.07
N THR A 35 -15.20 -10.92 -9.84
CA THR A 35 -16.34 -11.48 -10.56
C THR A 35 -16.71 -12.83 -9.98
N SER A 36 -18.01 -13.12 -9.94
CA SER A 36 -18.52 -14.42 -9.54
C SER A 36 -17.85 -15.54 -10.33
N PHE A 37 -17.42 -16.63 -9.70
CA PHE A 37 -16.88 -17.78 -10.43
C PHE A 37 -17.95 -18.44 -11.30
N ASN A 38 -19.21 -18.34 -10.86
CA ASN A 38 -20.37 -18.80 -11.59
C ASN A 38 -20.85 -17.72 -12.56
N GLN A 39 -20.88 -18.05 -13.85
CA GLN A 39 -21.40 -17.19 -14.91
C GLN A 39 -22.92 -17.31 -15.07
N GLU A 40 -23.54 -18.25 -14.36
CA GLU A 40 -24.98 -18.50 -14.33
C GLU A 40 -25.48 -18.54 -12.89
N VAL A 41 -26.78 -18.35 -12.70
CA VAL A 41 -27.41 -18.50 -11.39
C VAL A 41 -27.35 -19.98 -11.00
N GLN A 42 -26.64 -20.30 -9.92
CA GLN A 42 -26.51 -21.67 -9.43
C GLN A 42 -27.04 -21.76 -7.99
N GLN A 43 -27.90 -22.74 -7.72
CA GLN A 43 -28.34 -23.04 -6.36
C GLN A 43 -27.55 -24.23 -5.80
N VAL A 44 -26.96 -24.07 -4.62
CA VAL A 44 -26.26 -25.12 -3.87
C VAL A 44 -26.83 -25.15 -2.45
N GLY A 45 -27.76 -26.07 -2.21
CA GLY A 45 -28.53 -26.12 -0.98
C GLY A 45 -29.44 -24.89 -0.82
N GLU A 46 -29.31 -24.19 0.30
CA GLU A 46 -30.04 -22.94 0.58
C GLU A 46 -29.39 -21.72 -0.07
N PHE A 47 -28.19 -21.89 -0.64
CA PHE A 47 -27.40 -20.81 -1.19
C PHE A 47 -27.62 -20.68 -2.70
N THR A 48 -27.81 -19.45 -3.19
CA THR A 48 -27.95 -19.09 -4.61
C THR A 48 -26.82 -18.15 -5.04
N PHE A 49 -25.91 -18.65 -5.88
CA PHE A 49 -24.87 -17.87 -6.50
C PHE A 49 -25.45 -16.98 -7.59
N ILE A 50 -25.14 -15.68 -7.52
CA ILE A 50 -25.56 -14.69 -8.49
C ILE A 50 -24.37 -14.37 -9.40
N PRO A 51 -24.52 -14.39 -10.73
CA PRO A 51 -23.45 -13.99 -11.64
C PRO A 51 -23.24 -12.48 -11.59
N GLY A 52 -22.01 -12.07 -11.93
CA GLY A 52 -21.64 -10.66 -12.10
C GLY A 52 -20.49 -10.20 -11.23
N THR A 53 -20.25 -8.90 -11.23
CA THR A 53 -19.02 -8.29 -10.70
C THR A 53 -19.32 -7.35 -9.55
N VAL A 54 -18.54 -7.48 -8.49
CA VAL A 54 -18.50 -6.52 -7.38
C VAL A 54 -17.31 -5.60 -7.60
N THR A 55 -17.52 -4.29 -7.47
CA THR A 55 -16.46 -3.29 -7.51
C THR A 55 -16.54 -2.37 -6.30
N GLY A 56 -15.43 -1.75 -5.96
CA GLY A 56 -15.40 -0.79 -4.89
C GLY A 56 -14.05 -0.12 -4.72
N ARG A 57 -13.89 0.58 -3.60
CA ARG A 57 -12.69 1.34 -3.24
C ARG A 57 -12.25 1.10 -1.81
N ILE A 58 -10.94 1.20 -1.59
CA ILE A 58 -10.26 1.14 -0.31
C ILE A 58 -9.47 2.44 -0.19
N LEU A 59 -9.71 3.20 0.87
CA LEU A 59 -9.20 4.57 1.01
C LEU A 59 -8.19 4.68 2.16
N ASP A 60 -7.30 5.66 2.00
CA ASP A 60 -6.35 6.13 3.01
C ASP A 60 -5.33 5.07 3.51
N LEU A 61 -4.79 4.23 2.62
CA LEU A 61 -3.68 3.32 2.96
C LEU A 61 -2.32 4.00 2.75
N ALA A 62 -1.33 3.73 3.59
CA ALA A 62 0.03 4.22 3.36
C ALA A 62 0.85 3.16 2.60
N ASP A 63 1.76 3.60 1.72
CA ASP A 63 2.67 2.70 1.03
C ASP A 63 3.70 2.08 2.00
N ASN A 64 4.22 0.91 1.65
CA ASN A 64 5.22 0.15 2.41
C ASN A 64 4.82 -0.10 3.87
N THR A 65 3.55 -0.41 4.08
CA THR A 65 2.98 -0.76 5.38
C THR A 65 2.56 -2.23 5.44
N VAL A 66 2.57 -2.76 6.66
CA VAL A 66 2.11 -4.11 6.96
C VAL A 66 0.96 -4.02 7.94
N ASP A 67 -0.11 -4.76 7.67
CA ASP A 67 -1.28 -4.90 8.51
C ASP A 67 -1.93 -3.56 8.96
N GLN A 68 -1.94 -2.56 8.07
CA GLN A 68 -2.63 -1.30 8.25
C GLN A 68 -4.14 -1.43 8.00
N ALA A 69 -4.96 -0.78 8.83
CA ALA A 69 -6.39 -0.65 8.56
C ALA A 69 -6.67 0.47 7.54
N ALA A 70 -7.56 0.22 6.58
CA ALA A 70 -8.10 1.27 5.72
C ALA A 70 -9.09 2.15 6.50
N SER A 71 -9.18 3.44 6.17
CA SER A 71 -10.18 4.32 6.80
C SER A 71 -11.59 3.96 6.36
N LYS A 72 -11.72 3.62 5.06
CA LYS A 72 -12.99 3.32 4.40
C LYS A 72 -12.80 2.22 3.38
N VAL A 73 -13.79 1.33 3.36
CA VAL A 73 -14.00 0.38 2.27
C VAL A 73 -15.41 0.63 1.76
N ILE A 74 -15.51 0.96 0.48
CA ILE A 74 -16.75 1.35 -0.19
C ILE A 74 -17.04 0.31 -1.27
N ILE A 75 -18.26 -0.21 -1.30
CA ILE A 75 -18.74 -1.07 -2.39
C ILE A 75 -19.49 -0.17 -3.36
N ASP A 76 -18.93 0.03 -4.55
CA ASP A 76 -19.45 0.97 -5.54
C ASP A 76 -20.52 0.31 -6.41
N THR A 77 -20.28 -0.91 -6.92
CA THR A 77 -21.27 -1.64 -7.74
C THR A 77 -21.31 -3.12 -7.40
N TYR A 78 -22.47 -3.75 -7.62
CA TYR A 78 -22.69 -5.19 -7.47
C TYR A 78 -23.96 -5.59 -8.25
N PRO A 79 -24.19 -6.88 -8.52
CA PRO A 79 -25.39 -7.36 -9.21
C PRO A 79 -26.67 -7.05 -8.42
N GLY A 80 -27.67 -6.43 -9.07
CA GLY A 80 -28.89 -5.98 -8.40
C GLY A 80 -29.71 -7.11 -7.74
N ASP A 81 -29.64 -8.32 -8.29
CA ASP A 81 -30.44 -9.47 -7.84
C ASP A 81 -30.00 -10.03 -6.47
N ILE A 82 -28.89 -9.53 -5.94
CA ILE A 82 -28.34 -9.95 -4.65
C ILE A 82 -29.20 -9.46 -3.48
N GLY A 83 -29.93 -8.35 -3.64
CA GLY A 83 -30.81 -7.79 -2.59
C GLY A 83 -30.13 -6.88 -1.56
N VAL A 84 -28.91 -6.40 -1.84
CA VAL A 84 -28.22 -5.39 -1.00
C VAL A 84 -28.79 -3.99 -1.35
N PRO A 85 -29.08 -3.11 -0.37
CA PRO A 85 -29.51 -1.72 -0.60
C PRO A 85 -28.51 -0.99 -1.50
N GLY A 86 -28.99 -0.17 -2.44
CA GLY A 86 -28.28 0.40 -3.62
C GLY A 86 -26.78 0.78 -3.54
N PRO A 87 -26.15 1.10 -4.68
CA PRO A 87 -24.70 1.28 -4.80
C PRO A 87 -24.13 2.37 -3.88
N GLY A 88 -22.83 2.30 -3.57
CA GLY A 88 -22.11 3.28 -2.76
C GLY A 88 -22.11 2.98 -1.25
N LEU A 89 -22.10 1.69 -0.90
CA LEU A 89 -22.19 1.25 0.49
C LEU A 89 -20.85 1.40 1.19
N VAL A 90 -20.82 2.18 2.28
CA VAL A 90 -19.64 2.29 3.13
C VAL A 90 -19.60 1.06 4.05
N ALA A 91 -18.93 0.01 3.60
CA ALA A 91 -18.84 -1.26 4.31
C ALA A 91 -18.19 -1.10 5.69
N THR A 92 -17.21 -0.19 5.85
CA THR A 92 -16.62 0.11 7.17
C THR A 92 -17.58 0.76 8.17
N ALA A 93 -18.72 1.28 7.72
CA ALA A 93 -19.76 1.83 8.59
C ALA A 93 -20.80 0.77 9.00
N TRP A 94 -20.71 -0.46 8.50
CA TRP A 94 -21.60 -1.53 8.92
C TRP A 94 -21.32 -1.94 10.37
N GLY A 95 -22.38 -2.21 11.11
CA GLY A 95 -22.38 -2.16 12.58
C GLY A 95 -21.52 -3.19 13.31
N ILE A 96 -20.99 -4.21 12.62
CA ILE A 96 -20.17 -5.25 13.24
C ILE A 96 -18.87 -5.41 12.44
N PRO A 97 -17.81 -4.66 12.81
CA PRO A 97 -16.50 -4.80 12.18
C PRO A 97 -15.90 -6.16 12.52
N GLY A 98 -15.51 -6.93 11.49
CA GLY A 98 -14.80 -8.20 11.67
C GLY A 98 -13.29 -8.01 11.60
N ARG A 99 -12.78 -7.70 10.40
CA ARG A 99 -11.36 -7.49 10.12
C ARG A 99 -11.20 -6.35 9.12
N ASN A 100 -10.15 -5.55 9.30
CA ASN A 100 -9.79 -4.45 8.41
C ASN A 100 -8.26 -4.35 8.43
N VAL A 101 -7.60 -5.18 7.62
CA VAL A 101 -6.15 -5.35 7.63
C VAL A 101 -5.63 -5.45 6.20
N PHE A 102 -4.72 -4.57 5.84
CA PHE A 102 -4.13 -4.44 4.51
C PHE A 102 -2.62 -4.33 4.62
N SER A 103 -1.89 -4.88 3.65
CA SER A 103 -0.46 -4.58 3.47
C SER A 103 -0.24 -4.02 2.08
N VAL A 104 0.54 -2.96 2.01
CA VAL A 104 0.85 -2.25 0.76
C VAL A 104 2.36 -2.21 0.60
N SER A 105 2.85 -2.57 -0.57
CA SER A 105 4.27 -2.44 -0.92
C SER A 105 4.44 -1.97 -2.34
N SER A 106 5.30 -0.97 -2.53
CA SER A 106 5.58 -0.39 -3.84
C SER A 106 4.31 0.00 -4.60
N GLY A 107 3.35 0.61 -3.90
CA GLY A 107 2.08 1.06 -4.45
C GLY A 107 1.09 -0.05 -4.81
N ASN A 108 1.29 -1.29 -4.36
CA ASN A 108 0.42 -2.43 -4.63
C ASN A 108 -0.08 -3.06 -3.32
N ILE A 109 -1.35 -3.48 -3.27
CA ILE A 109 -1.88 -4.30 -2.18
C ILE A 109 -1.28 -5.70 -2.31
N THR A 110 -0.52 -6.13 -1.31
CA THR A 110 0.11 -7.48 -1.26
C THR A 110 -0.63 -8.43 -0.34
N LYS A 111 -1.50 -7.89 0.53
CA LYS A 111 -2.36 -8.64 1.45
C LYS A 111 -3.60 -7.83 1.74
N ALA A 112 -4.77 -8.46 1.71
CA ALA A 112 -6.02 -7.87 2.14
C ALA A 112 -6.82 -8.88 2.96
N ILE A 113 -7.22 -8.50 4.16
CA ILE A 113 -8.13 -9.25 5.03
C ILE A 113 -9.18 -8.26 5.53
N PHE A 114 -10.31 -8.25 4.85
CA PHE A 114 -11.46 -7.42 5.19
C PHE A 114 -12.68 -8.30 5.40
N SER A 115 -13.41 -8.05 6.49
CA SER A 115 -14.71 -8.67 6.72
C SER A 115 -15.57 -7.76 7.58
N VAL A 116 -16.82 -7.58 7.19
CA VAL A 116 -17.80 -6.83 7.95
C VAL A 116 -19.17 -7.45 7.79
N SER A 117 -19.99 -7.37 8.82
CA SER A 117 -21.41 -7.73 8.75
C SER A 117 -22.31 -6.55 9.12
N SER A 118 -23.47 -6.49 8.46
CA SER A 118 -24.55 -5.59 8.81
C SER A 118 -25.43 -6.22 9.90
N SER A 119 -26.22 -5.40 10.58
CA SER A 119 -27.27 -5.87 11.50
C SER A 119 -28.36 -6.70 10.80
N GLU A 120 -28.46 -6.60 9.47
CA GLU A 120 -29.42 -7.30 8.62
C GLU A 120 -28.86 -8.64 8.08
N SER A 121 -27.75 -9.13 8.65
CA SER A 121 -27.07 -10.36 8.22
C SER A 121 -26.45 -10.29 6.82
N SER A 122 -26.25 -9.09 6.27
CA SER A 122 -25.41 -8.90 5.09
C SER A 122 -23.96 -9.09 5.50
N ILE A 123 -23.16 -9.77 4.68
CA ILE A 123 -21.74 -9.98 4.94
C ILE A 123 -20.98 -9.58 3.69
N PHE A 124 -19.92 -8.80 3.89
CA PHE A 124 -18.97 -8.49 2.85
C PHE A 124 -17.57 -8.84 3.33
N CYS A 125 -16.83 -9.57 2.51
CA CYS A 125 -15.51 -10.02 2.84
C CYS A 125 -14.64 -10.24 1.60
N PHE A 126 -13.36 -9.93 1.76
CA PHE A 126 -12.32 -10.39 0.86
C PHE A 126 -11.04 -10.69 1.65
N GLY A 127 -10.34 -11.76 1.28
CA GLY A 127 -9.29 -12.33 2.13
C GLY A 127 -8.18 -13.05 1.37
N SER A 128 -6.94 -12.89 1.85
CA SER A 128 -5.82 -13.78 1.55
C SER A 128 -5.51 -14.73 2.71
N GLY A 129 -5.54 -16.04 2.46
CA GLY A 129 -4.73 -17.07 3.13
C GLY A 129 -5.09 -17.42 4.58
N THR A 130 -6.01 -16.70 5.23
CA THR A 130 -6.45 -17.02 6.60
C THR A 130 -7.95 -17.16 6.61
N LYS A 131 -8.46 -18.24 7.22
CA LYS A 131 -9.89 -18.45 7.50
C LYS A 131 -10.47 -17.15 8.03
N SER A 132 -11.18 -16.42 7.16
CA SER A 132 -12.08 -15.39 7.62
C SER A 132 -13.35 -16.11 8.09
N ASN A 133 -14.24 -15.40 8.78
CA ASN A 133 -15.56 -15.94 9.08
C ASN A 133 -16.38 -16.27 7.81
N CYS A 134 -15.85 -15.95 6.61
CA CYS A 134 -16.44 -16.23 5.30
C CYS A 134 -15.86 -17.49 4.61
N GLY A 135 -15.04 -18.29 5.31
CA GLY A 135 -14.41 -19.48 4.74
C GLY A 135 -12.91 -19.29 4.45
N THR A 136 -12.27 -20.36 3.98
CA THR A 136 -10.88 -20.35 3.48
C THR A 136 -10.87 -19.74 2.07
N ASP A 137 -10.17 -18.62 1.89
CA ASP A 137 -9.82 -18.06 0.58
C ASP A 137 -10.98 -17.78 -0.37
N ASP A 138 -11.99 -17.04 0.10
CA ASP A 138 -13.06 -16.54 -0.77
C ASP A 138 -13.28 -15.03 -0.59
N ASN A 139 -13.76 -14.40 -1.65
CA ASN A 139 -14.27 -13.04 -1.61
C ASN A 139 -15.73 -13.07 -1.96
N SER A 140 -16.54 -12.61 -1.03
CA SER A 140 -17.97 -12.75 -1.13
C SER A 140 -18.69 -11.49 -0.68
N LEU A 141 -19.76 -11.18 -1.40
CA LEU A 141 -20.80 -10.27 -0.96
C LEU A 141 -22.10 -11.08 -0.81
N THR A 142 -22.81 -10.91 0.30
CA THR A 142 -24.16 -11.43 0.48
C THR A 142 -25.05 -10.37 1.12
N ALA A 143 -26.28 -10.23 0.61
CA ALA A 143 -27.28 -9.33 1.20
C ALA A 143 -27.84 -9.87 2.52
N ASN A 144 -27.96 -11.18 2.62
CA ASN A 144 -28.54 -11.83 3.78
C ASN A 144 -28.12 -13.29 3.76
N PHE A 145 -27.42 -13.72 4.81
CA PHE A 145 -27.02 -15.12 4.98
C PHE A 145 -28.23 -16.08 5.02
N ILE A 146 -29.41 -15.57 5.39
CA ILE A 146 -30.68 -16.33 5.47
C ILE A 146 -31.31 -16.51 4.09
N THR A 147 -31.27 -15.51 3.20
CA THR A 147 -31.82 -15.67 1.83
C THR A 147 -30.87 -16.41 0.90
N GLY A 148 -29.63 -16.60 1.36
CA GLY A 148 -28.63 -17.43 0.70
C GLY A 148 -28.09 -16.86 -0.61
N LYS A 149 -28.41 -15.61 -1.00
CA LYS A 149 -27.91 -15.01 -2.24
C LYS A 149 -26.55 -14.37 -2.06
N PHE A 150 -25.61 -14.68 -2.96
CA PHE A 150 -24.23 -14.24 -2.84
C PHE A 150 -23.51 -14.19 -4.18
N VAL A 151 -22.54 -13.29 -4.25
CA VAL A 151 -21.54 -13.21 -5.32
C VAL A 151 -20.23 -13.63 -4.69
N SER A 152 -19.61 -14.68 -5.21
CA SER A 152 -18.36 -15.25 -4.69
C SER A 152 -17.43 -15.54 -5.86
N ASN A 153 -16.13 -15.22 -5.71
CA ASN A 153 -15.17 -15.50 -6.78
C ASN A 153 -14.46 -16.86 -6.63
N GLY A 154 -14.59 -17.54 -5.48
CA GLY A 154 -14.03 -18.88 -5.24
C GLY A 154 -12.50 -18.99 -5.35
N GLY A 155 -11.80 -17.88 -5.61
CA GLY A 155 -10.37 -17.83 -5.90
C GLY A 155 -9.57 -17.01 -4.88
N GLY A 156 -10.22 -16.55 -3.82
CA GLY A 156 -9.64 -15.74 -2.76
C GLY A 156 -8.91 -14.53 -3.31
N PHE A 157 -7.88 -14.07 -2.60
CA PHE A 157 -7.10 -12.90 -2.98
C PHE A 157 -6.62 -12.88 -4.44
N SER A 158 -6.30 -14.05 -5.02
CA SER A 158 -5.83 -14.15 -6.41
C SER A 158 -6.90 -13.80 -7.45
N GLY A 159 -8.19 -13.93 -7.10
CA GLY A 159 -9.30 -13.58 -7.96
C GLY A 159 -9.81 -12.14 -7.76
N ILE A 160 -9.12 -11.30 -6.99
CA ILE A 160 -9.39 -9.86 -6.91
C ILE A 160 -8.34 -9.11 -7.71
N THR A 161 -8.82 -8.15 -8.49
CA THR A 161 -7.95 -7.12 -9.08
C THR A 161 -7.96 -5.89 -8.17
N PHE A 162 -6.77 -5.41 -7.79
CA PHE A 162 -6.57 -4.13 -7.12
C PHE A 162 -5.86 -3.16 -8.07
N THR A 163 -6.34 -1.92 -8.16
CA THR A 163 -5.73 -0.86 -8.96
C THR A 163 -5.48 0.34 -8.08
N ASN A 164 -4.24 0.80 -8.01
CA ASN A 164 -3.87 2.04 -7.32
C ASN A 164 -4.43 3.24 -8.11
N LEU A 165 -5.30 4.02 -7.48
CA LEU A 165 -5.96 5.18 -8.09
C LEU A 165 -5.06 6.42 -8.11
N ASP A 166 -4.05 6.45 -7.23
CA ASP A 166 -3.09 7.53 -7.10
C ASP A 166 -1.81 7.31 -7.91
N ALA A 167 -1.69 6.15 -8.56
CA ALA A 167 -0.64 5.85 -9.52
C ALA A 167 -0.84 6.63 -10.83
N THR A 168 -1.04 7.95 -10.75
CA THR A 168 -0.50 8.80 -11.81
C THR A 168 1.01 8.68 -11.72
N PRO A 169 1.71 8.23 -12.78
CA PRO A 169 3.15 8.42 -12.83
C PRO A 169 3.32 9.91 -12.69
N VAL A 170 3.83 10.40 -11.56
CA VAL A 170 4.35 11.76 -11.52
C VAL A 170 5.50 11.69 -12.51
N PRO A 171 5.42 12.28 -13.72
CA PRO A 171 6.63 12.44 -14.49
C PRO A 171 7.53 13.24 -13.56
N PHE A 172 8.62 12.64 -13.12
CA PHE A 172 9.69 13.41 -12.51
C PHE A 172 10.23 14.28 -13.63
N SER A 173 9.56 15.41 -13.86
CA SER A 173 10.12 16.57 -14.52
C SER A 173 11.18 17.05 -13.55
N PHE A 174 12.41 16.57 -13.73
CA PHE A 174 13.56 17.29 -13.21
C PHE A 174 13.43 18.70 -13.78
N ALA A 175 13.03 19.65 -12.94
CA ALA A 175 13.06 21.06 -13.30
C ALA A 175 14.47 21.33 -13.83
N ASP A 176 14.52 21.66 -15.12
CA ASP A 176 15.67 21.93 -15.96
C ASP A 176 17.04 21.92 -15.26
N GLY A 177 17.83 20.89 -15.59
CA GLY A 177 19.28 20.96 -15.84
C GLY A 177 20.25 21.35 -14.71
N SER A 178 19.79 21.77 -13.53
CA SER A 178 20.66 22.42 -12.54
C SER A 178 21.12 21.51 -11.39
N VAL A 179 20.43 20.39 -11.11
CA VAL A 179 20.79 19.46 -10.03
C VAL A 179 21.81 18.39 -10.48
N ALA A 180 21.99 18.18 -11.79
CA ALA A 180 22.98 17.25 -12.32
C ALA A 180 24.45 17.71 -12.10
N ILE A 181 24.67 18.99 -11.81
CA ILE A 181 26.02 19.56 -11.66
C ILE A 181 26.62 19.24 -10.29
N THR A 182 25.82 19.01 -9.25
CA THR A 182 26.32 18.78 -7.89
C THR A 182 26.91 17.37 -7.69
N PHE A 183 26.41 16.36 -8.42
CA PHE A 183 26.91 14.99 -8.33
C PHE A 183 28.22 14.76 -9.11
N LEU A 184 28.50 15.53 -10.15
CA LEU A 184 29.78 15.46 -10.87
C LEU A 184 30.90 16.20 -10.15
N GLY A 185 30.60 17.26 -9.40
CA GLY A 185 31.59 18.01 -8.62
C GLY A 185 32.19 17.23 -7.44
N SER A 186 31.38 16.40 -6.77
CA SER A 186 31.82 15.60 -5.60
C SER A 186 32.80 14.49 -5.97
N PHE A 187 32.69 13.90 -7.17
CA PHE A 187 33.66 12.93 -7.68
C PHE A 187 35.03 13.54 -8.01
N TRP A 188 35.05 14.76 -8.57
CA TRP A 188 36.31 15.44 -8.89
C TRP A 188 37.07 15.89 -7.62
N GLY A 189 36.33 16.34 -6.60
CA GLY A 189 36.90 16.69 -5.28
C GLY A 189 37.54 15.50 -4.57
N LEU A 190 36.86 14.34 -4.55
CA LEU A 190 37.38 13.10 -3.96
C LEU A 190 38.65 12.61 -4.66
N ASN A 191 38.75 12.76 -5.98
CA ASN A 191 39.91 12.31 -6.73
C ASN A 191 41.16 13.17 -6.44
N LYS A 192 41.00 14.49 -6.31
CA LYS A 192 42.11 15.37 -5.90
C LYS A 192 42.56 15.13 -4.45
N LEU A 193 41.62 14.83 -3.55
CA LEU A 193 41.96 14.49 -2.16
C LEU A 193 42.82 13.21 -2.08
N ARG A 194 42.47 12.17 -2.85
CA ARG A 194 43.25 10.92 -2.92
C ARG A 194 44.66 11.16 -3.46
N GLN A 195 44.81 12.00 -4.49
CA GLN A 195 46.13 12.35 -5.03
C GLN A 195 46.99 13.13 -4.02
N ALA A 196 46.40 14.05 -3.26
CA ALA A 196 47.12 14.81 -2.23
C ALA A 196 47.62 13.90 -1.09
N ILE A 197 46.80 12.91 -0.67
CA ILE A 197 47.18 11.94 0.37
C ILE A 197 48.32 11.03 -0.11
N SER A 198 48.27 10.57 -1.37
CA SER A 198 49.32 9.72 -1.95
C SER A 198 50.67 10.43 -2.02
N LYS A 199 50.70 11.71 -2.44
CA LYS A 199 51.96 12.50 -2.48
C LYS A 199 52.56 12.75 -1.10
N LYS A 200 51.73 12.97 -0.05
CA LYS A 200 52.23 13.13 1.32
C LYS A 200 52.87 11.85 1.88
N LYS A 201 52.36 10.66 1.53
CA LYS A 201 52.96 9.39 1.95
C LYS A 201 54.33 9.13 1.31
N ALA A 202 54.58 9.64 0.11
CA ALA A 202 55.86 9.47 -0.59
C ALA A 202 56.98 10.39 -0.07
N LEU A 203 56.66 11.40 0.74
CA LEU A 203 57.62 12.41 1.25
C LEU A 203 58.00 12.19 2.72
N LEU A 204 57.51 11.13 3.37
CA LEU A 204 57.95 10.77 4.71
C LEU A 204 59.22 9.92 4.60
N PRO A 205 60.36 10.35 5.18
CA PRO A 205 61.57 9.55 5.21
C PRO A 205 61.32 8.25 6.00
N GLN A 206 61.81 7.14 5.45
CA GLN A 206 61.81 5.83 6.12
C GLN A 206 62.76 5.82 7.31
#